data_AF-A0A1A8WSZ9-F1
#
_entry.id   AF-A0A1A8WSZ9-F1
#
_cell.length_a   1.000
_cell.length_b   1.000
_cell.length_c   1.000
_cell.angle_alpha   90.00
_cell.angle_beta   90.00
_cell.angle_gamma   90.00
#
_symmetry.space_group_name_H-M   'P 1'
#
loop_
_entity.id
_entity.type
_entity.pdbx_description
1 polymer ?
#
loop_
_entity_poly.entity_id
_entity_poly.type
_entity_poly.pdbx_seq_one_letter_code
_entity_poly.pdbx_strand_id
1 'polypeptide(L)'
;MGCDTELYRKNYEFINSIDEYIKYDELTEKNGSSDIQGLNYNFIENFNVTKFNDLTKLCNKFIYLVEALNKRNGGNTFNDDTDFDYLNYWLNARIHEIEPESICKKQFFQNLRSTYRGIHNWSKLSSGIYDIEAKDLIDMNTIYNLYKNFKVFNEKIKESTPKEEEYMIYAKNCVQDYQKL
;
A
#
# COMPACT_ATOMS: atom_id res chain seq x y z
N MET A 1 23.12 10.73 -1.95
CA MET A 1 21.94 11.54 -2.29
C MET A 1 20.85 11.11 -1.34
N GLY A 2 20.30 12.03 -0.54
CA GLY A 2 19.18 11.71 0.35
C GLY A 2 17.91 11.48 -0.47
N CYS A 3 16.92 10.82 0.13
CA CYS A 3 15.59 10.77 -0.45
C CYS A 3 14.96 12.16 -0.32
N ASP A 4 14.51 12.73 -1.43
CA ASP A 4 13.81 14.01 -1.41
C ASP A 4 12.37 13.76 -0.95
N THR A 5 12.09 14.08 0.31
CA THR A 5 10.72 14.12 0.81
C THR A 5 10.03 15.34 0.21
N GLU A 6 8.90 15.13 -0.45
CA GLU A 6 8.01 16.24 -0.79
C GLU A 6 7.11 16.49 0.42
N LEU A 7 7.04 17.74 0.88
CA LEU A 7 5.99 18.23 1.77
C LEU A 7 4.67 18.15 1.01
N TYR A 8 4.08 16.97 0.96
CA TYR A 8 2.89 16.76 0.17
C TYR A 8 1.69 17.38 0.85
N ARG A 9 0.99 18.16 0.03
CA ARG A 9 -0.12 19.04 0.41
C ARG A 9 -1.48 18.42 0.04
N LYS A 10 -1.61 17.09 0.02
CA LYS A 10 -2.94 16.46 -0.02
C LYS A 10 -3.21 15.69 1.26
N ASN A 11 -4.45 15.82 1.73
CA ASN A 11 -4.91 15.51 3.08
C ASN A 11 -5.12 14.01 3.34
N TYR A 12 -4.35 13.13 2.69
CA TYR A 12 -4.53 11.67 2.77
C TYR A 12 -6.00 11.28 2.60
N GLU A 13 -6.67 11.87 1.59
CA GLU A 13 -8.13 11.81 1.44
C GLU A 13 -8.66 10.38 1.27
N PHE A 14 -7.78 9.43 0.91
CA PHE A 14 -8.10 8.02 0.85
C PHE A 14 -8.61 7.45 2.18
N ILE A 15 -8.26 8.07 3.31
CA ILE A 15 -8.75 7.67 4.63
C ILE A 15 -10.28 7.78 4.70
N ASN A 16 -10.90 8.72 3.98
CA ASN A 16 -12.36 8.85 3.92
C ASN A 16 -13.06 7.66 3.25
N SER A 17 -12.32 6.91 2.42
CA SER A 17 -12.80 5.72 1.70
C SER A 17 -11.96 4.48 2.04
N ILE A 18 -11.37 4.44 3.23
CA ILE A 18 -10.38 3.44 3.62
C ILE A 18 -10.89 2.00 3.54
N ASP A 19 -12.19 1.77 3.80
CA ASP A 19 -12.82 0.46 3.70
C ASP A 19 -12.74 -0.12 2.27
N GLU A 20 -12.87 0.74 1.25
CA GLU A 20 -12.69 0.34 -0.15
C GLU A 20 -11.25 -0.10 -0.41
N TYR A 21 -10.28 0.70 0.06
CA TYR A 21 -8.87 0.41 -0.17
C TYR A 21 -8.38 -0.81 0.60
N ILE A 22 -8.85 -1.05 1.83
CA ILE A 22 -8.59 -2.29 2.59
C ILE A 22 -9.09 -3.51 1.82
N LYS A 23 -10.24 -3.43 1.15
CA LYS A 23 -10.73 -4.53 0.30
C LYS A 23 -9.78 -4.82 -0.86
N TYR A 24 -9.23 -3.80 -1.51
CA TYR A 24 -8.25 -3.99 -2.59
C TYR A 24 -6.89 -4.48 -2.07
N ASP A 25 -6.46 -4.08 -0.88
CA ASP A 25 -5.28 -4.63 -0.21
C ASP A 25 -5.46 -6.14 0.04
N GLU A 26 -6.60 -6.56 0.60
CA GLU A 26 -6.91 -7.98 0.82
C GLU A 26 -6.96 -8.79 -0.48
N LEU A 27 -7.52 -8.22 -1.56
CA LEU A 27 -7.51 -8.84 -2.88
C LEU A 27 -6.09 -8.97 -3.44
N THR A 28 -5.26 -7.94 -3.23
CA THR A 28 -3.86 -7.91 -3.65
C THR A 28 -3.03 -8.95 -2.90
N GLU A 29 -3.24 -9.10 -1.60
CA GLU A 29 -2.57 -10.15 -0.81
C GLU A 29 -2.90 -11.56 -1.31
N LYS A 30 -4.15 -11.79 -1.72
CA LYS A 30 -4.60 -13.10 -2.23
C LYS A 30 -4.10 -13.39 -3.65
N ASN A 31 -4.09 -12.40 -4.53
CA ASN A 31 -3.95 -12.62 -5.97
C ASN A 31 -2.67 -12.01 -6.58
N GLY A 32 -2.03 -11.06 -5.91
CA GLY A 32 -0.95 -10.24 -6.45
C GLY A 32 0.45 -10.85 -6.34
N SER A 33 0.58 -12.08 -5.86
CA SER A 33 1.91 -12.71 -5.66
C SER A 33 2.48 -13.39 -6.92
N SER A 34 1.68 -13.51 -7.99
CA SER A 34 2.11 -14.16 -9.23
C SER A 34 3.10 -13.30 -10.01
N ASP A 35 4.09 -13.96 -10.62
CA ASP A 35 5.06 -13.28 -11.48
C ASP A 35 4.41 -12.70 -12.72
N ILE A 36 4.80 -11.47 -13.04
CA ILE A 36 4.28 -10.75 -14.20
C ILE A 36 5.20 -10.99 -15.39
N GLN A 37 4.65 -11.57 -16.46
CA GLN A 37 5.41 -11.90 -17.66
C GLN A 37 6.02 -10.64 -18.29
N GLY A 38 7.33 -10.69 -18.56
CA GLY A 38 8.06 -9.60 -19.21
C GLY A 38 8.49 -8.47 -18.27
N LEU A 39 8.24 -8.58 -16.97
CA LEU A 39 8.75 -7.64 -15.98
C LEU A 39 10.22 -7.95 -15.64
N ASN A 40 11.08 -6.93 -15.69
CA ASN A 40 12.47 -7.02 -15.30
C ASN A 40 12.66 -6.44 -13.88
N TYR A 41 13.13 -7.26 -12.95
CA TYR A 41 13.35 -6.91 -11.54
C TYR A 41 14.82 -6.59 -11.22
N ASN A 42 15.73 -6.65 -12.18
CA ASN A 42 17.17 -6.47 -11.93
C ASN A 42 17.50 -5.11 -11.28
N PHE A 43 16.64 -4.10 -11.46
CA PHE A 43 16.81 -2.81 -10.80
C PHE A 43 16.82 -2.93 -9.26
N ILE A 44 16.18 -3.96 -8.69
CA ILE A 44 16.10 -4.21 -7.25
C ILE A 44 17.50 -4.46 -6.66
N GLU A 45 18.42 -5.04 -7.42
CA GLU A 45 19.79 -5.28 -6.96
C GLU A 45 20.52 -3.98 -6.61
N ASN A 46 20.18 -2.88 -7.27
CA ASN A 46 20.72 -1.55 -6.98
C ASN A 46 20.19 -0.96 -5.67
N PHE A 47 19.07 -1.48 -5.16
CA PHE A 47 18.45 -1.03 -3.92
C PHE A 47 18.83 -1.94 -2.76
N ASN A 48 18.55 -3.24 -2.86
CA ASN A 48 18.90 -4.20 -1.83
C ASN A 48 18.90 -5.64 -2.37
N VAL A 49 20.10 -6.19 -2.61
CA VAL A 49 20.27 -7.58 -3.09
C VAL A 49 19.74 -8.62 -2.11
N THR A 50 19.83 -8.36 -0.80
CA THR A 50 19.40 -9.33 0.23
C THR A 50 17.89 -9.44 0.33
N LYS A 51 17.16 -8.41 -0.10
CA LYS A 51 15.69 -8.33 -0.09
C LYS A 51 15.08 -8.55 -1.47
N PHE A 52 15.86 -9.05 -2.44
CA PHE A 52 15.44 -9.18 -3.83
C PHE A 52 14.10 -9.91 -4.00
N ASN A 53 13.92 -11.05 -3.34
CA ASN A 53 12.71 -11.85 -3.44
C ASN A 53 11.49 -11.16 -2.83
N ASP A 54 11.66 -10.48 -1.70
CA ASP A 54 10.56 -9.78 -1.01
C ASP A 54 10.12 -8.55 -1.81
N LEU A 55 11.08 -7.78 -2.32
CA LEU A 55 10.82 -6.62 -3.17
C LEU A 55 10.22 -7.02 -4.53
N THR A 56 10.59 -8.19 -5.08
CA THR A 56 9.98 -8.74 -6.29
C THR A 56 8.49 -9.03 -6.07
N LYS A 57 8.16 -9.74 -4.98
CA LYS A 57 6.76 -10.01 -4.61
C LYS A 57 5.97 -8.71 -4.36
N LEU A 58 6.61 -7.73 -3.72
CA LEU A 58 6.01 -6.40 -3.53
C LEU A 58 5.72 -5.71 -4.87
N CYS A 59 6.63 -5.78 -5.85
CA CYS A 59 6.39 -5.22 -7.18
C CYS A 59 5.18 -5.87 -7.88
N ASN A 60 5.06 -7.20 -7.79
CA ASN A 60 3.92 -7.93 -8.36
C ASN A 60 2.60 -7.49 -7.73
N LYS A 61 2.58 -7.42 -6.39
CA LYS A 61 1.42 -6.95 -5.62
C LYS A 61 1.06 -5.51 -5.97
N PHE A 62 2.05 -4.64 -6.06
CA PHE A 62 1.82 -3.24 -6.40
C PHE A 62 1.21 -3.11 -7.80
N ILE A 63 1.76 -3.77 -8.82
CA ILE A 63 1.18 -3.74 -10.17
C ILE A 63 -0.24 -4.28 -10.18
N TYR A 64 -0.48 -5.40 -9.50
CA TYR A 64 -1.82 -5.97 -9.37
C TYR A 64 -2.78 -4.96 -8.74
N LEU A 65 -2.38 -4.29 -7.66
CA LEU A 65 -3.19 -3.28 -6.97
C LEU A 65 -3.54 -2.12 -7.90
N VAL A 66 -2.56 -1.59 -8.63
CA VAL A 66 -2.78 -0.50 -9.58
C VAL A 66 -3.75 -0.92 -10.68
N GLU A 67 -3.60 -2.13 -11.24
CA GLU A 67 -4.54 -2.66 -12.22
C GLU A 67 -5.95 -2.87 -11.65
N ALA A 68 -6.06 -3.40 -10.44
CA ALA A 68 -7.34 -3.67 -9.79
C ALA A 68 -8.11 -2.38 -9.51
N LEU A 69 -7.41 -1.33 -9.04
CA LEU A 69 -7.99 -0.01 -8.85
C LEU A 69 -8.39 0.63 -10.19
N ASN A 70 -7.56 0.52 -11.22
CA ASN A 70 -7.87 1.06 -12.55
C ASN A 70 -9.10 0.39 -13.19
N LYS A 71 -9.27 -0.93 -12.97
CA LYS A 71 -10.36 -1.74 -13.53
C LYS A 71 -11.64 -1.71 -12.69
N ARG A 72 -11.65 -0.98 -11.56
CA ARG A 72 -12.82 -0.99 -10.68
C ARG A 72 -14.06 -0.46 -11.38
N ASN A 73 -15.23 -0.88 -10.90
CA ASN A 73 -16.53 -0.43 -11.40
C ASN A 73 -16.73 -0.65 -12.91
N GLY A 74 -16.02 -1.61 -13.51
CA GLY A 74 -16.10 -1.91 -14.94
C GLY A 74 -15.46 -0.84 -15.85
N GLY A 75 -14.75 0.14 -15.27
CA GLY A 75 -14.05 1.20 -15.96
C GLY A 75 -12.58 0.91 -16.22
N ASN A 76 -11.89 1.90 -16.79
CA ASN A 76 -10.43 1.94 -16.99
C ASN A 76 -9.90 3.30 -16.49
N THR A 77 -10.34 3.72 -15.30
CA THR A 77 -10.10 5.06 -14.79
C THR A 77 -9.93 5.05 -13.28
N PHE A 78 -8.89 5.71 -12.80
CA PHE A 78 -8.72 6.05 -11.39
C PHE A 78 -9.75 7.11 -10.94
N ASN A 79 -10.07 7.15 -9.65
CA ASN A 79 -10.94 8.13 -8.99
C ASN A 79 -10.11 9.39 -8.68
N ASP A 80 -9.37 9.87 -9.68
CA ASP A 80 -8.45 11.01 -9.58
C ASP A 80 -7.42 10.88 -8.44
N ASP A 81 -7.31 11.89 -7.58
CA ASP A 81 -6.21 12.09 -6.65
C ASP A 81 -6.21 11.10 -5.47
N THR A 82 -7.38 10.61 -5.06
CA THR A 82 -7.53 9.71 -3.91
C THR A 82 -6.84 8.35 -4.12
N ASP A 83 -6.91 7.81 -5.34
CA ASP A 83 -6.22 6.55 -5.67
C ASP A 83 -4.72 6.70 -5.67
N PHE A 84 -4.22 7.82 -6.20
CA PHE A 84 -2.79 8.08 -6.24
C PHE A 84 -2.23 8.30 -4.83
N ASP A 85 -2.99 8.98 -3.96
CA ASP A 85 -2.63 9.13 -2.56
C ASP A 85 -2.56 7.77 -1.85
N TYR A 86 -3.53 6.89 -2.08
CA TYR A 86 -3.50 5.54 -1.53
C TYR A 86 -2.34 4.70 -2.09
N LEU A 87 -2.11 4.72 -3.40
CA LEU A 87 -1.02 3.97 -4.03
C LEU A 87 0.35 4.45 -3.52
N ASN A 88 0.48 5.76 -3.26
CA ASN A 88 1.68 6.32 -2.65
C ASN A 88 1.87 5.81 -1.22
N TYR A 89 0.82 5.90 -0.40
CA TYR A 89 0.83 5.36 0.97
C TYR A 89 1.21 3.87 0.97
N TRP A 90 0.50 3.05 0.18
CA TRP A 90 0.67 1.61 0.16
C TRP A 90 2.10 1.22 -0.20
N LEU A 91 2.68 1.83 -1.25
CA LEU A 91 4.05 1.53 -1.67
C LEU A 91 5.06 1.92 -0.58
N ASN A 92 4.89 3.10 0.02
CA ASN A 92 5.75 3.57 1.11
C ASN A 92 5.69 2.63 2.32
N ALA A 93 4.49 2.25 2.75
CA ALA A 93 4.28 1.35 3.88
C ALA A 93 4.92 -0.02 3.64
N ARG A 94 4.65 -0.65 2.49
CA ARG A 94 5.16 -2.00 2.18
C ARG A 94 6.67 -2.04 1.98
N ILE A 95 7.27 -1.02 1.36
CA ILE A 95 8.74 -0.97 1.26
C ILE A 95 9.32 -0.76 2.67
N HIS A 96 8.74 0.11 3.49
CA HIS A 96 9.21 0.36 4.84
C HIS A 96 9.14 -0.90 5.74
N GLU A 97 8.13 -1.76 5.56
CA GLU A 97 8.04 -3.06 6.26
C GLU A 97 9.20 -4.02 5.90
N ILE A 98 9.67 -3.98 4.64
CA ILE A 98 10.77 -4.84 4.16
C ILE A 98 12.14 -4.25 4.49
N GLU A 99 12.25 -2.93 4.31
CA GLU A 99 13.48 -2.16 4.35
C GLU A 99 13.20 -0.71 4.82
N PRO A 100 13.25 -0.46 6.14
CA PRO A 100 12.78 0.78 6.74
C PRO A 100 13.57 2.03 6.32
N GLU A 101 14.90 1.91 6.17
CA GLU A 101 15.81 3.07 6.16
C GLU A 101 16.52 3.33 4.83
N SER A 102 16.76 2.32 3.98
CA SER A 102 17.73 2.48 2.87
C SER A 102 17.14 2.79 1.50
N ILE A 103 15.84 2.52 1.27
CA ILE A 103 15.23 2.67 -0.06
C ILE A 103 14.45 3.97 -0.17
N CYS A 104 14.82 4.82 -1.15
CA CYS A 104 13.98 5.93 -1.60
C CYS A 104 12.84 5.38 -2.48
N LYS A 105 11.61 5.50 -2.01
CA LYS A 105 10.41 4.92 -2.61
C LYS A 105 10.04 5.58 -3.93
N LYS A 106 10.28 6.90 -4.06
CA LYS A 106 10.13 7.60 -5.34
C LYS A 106 11.05 7.02 -6.41
N GLN A 107 12.34 6.86 -6.08
CA GLN A 107 13.33 6.30 -7.01
C GLN A 107 13.06 4.83 -7.32
N PHE A 108 12.67 4.04 -6.32
CA PHE A 108 12.26 2.65 -6.49
C PHE A 108 11.10 2.52 -7.50
N PHE A 109 10.05 3.32 -7.30
CA PHE A 109 8.91 3.35 -8.21
C PHE A 109 9.27 3.78 -9.63
N GLN A 110 10.13 4.79 -9.79
CA GLN A 110 10.59 5.23 -11.12
C GLN A 110 11.31 4.12 -11.89
N ASN A 111 12.10 3.28 -11.20
CA ASN A 111 12.72 2.12 -11.81
C ASN A 111 11.71 1.02 -12.16
N LEU A 112 10.75 0.72 -11.28
CA LEU A 112 9.66 -0.22 -11.60
C LEU A 112 8.85 0.24 -12.82
N ARG A 113 8.55 1.54 -12.90
CA ARG A 113 7.83 2.14 -14.03
C ARG A 113 8.61 2.10 -15.34
N SER A 114 9.93 2.19 -15.30
CA SER A 114 10.77 2.12 -16.51
C SER A 114 10.81 0.71 -17.10
N THR A 115 10.63 -0.33 -16.27
CA THR A 115 10.66 -1.73 -16.69
C THR A 115 9.28 -2.27 -17.11
N TYR A 116 8.18 -1.68 -16.63
CA TYR A 116 6.81 -2.14 -16.92
C TYR A 116 5.98 -1.14 -17.72
N ARG A 117 5.65 -1.49 -18.97
CA ARG A 117 4.83 -0.64 -19.86
C ARG A 117 3.40 -0.40 -19.33
N GLY A 118 2.83 -1.31 -18.55
CA GLY A 118 1.49 -1.14 -17.99
C GLY A 118 1.41 0.07 -17.05
N ILE A 119 2.43 0.26 -16.20
CA ILE A 119 2.55 1.45 -15.33
C ILE A 119 2.99 2.69 -16.12
N HIS A 120 3.78 2.51 -17.18
CA HIS A 120 4.30 3.64 -17.98
C HIS A 120 3.17 4.54 -18.52
N ASN A 121 2.04 3.96 -18.90
CA ASN A 121 0.90 4.68 -19.49
C ASN A 121 0.14 5.59 -18.50
N TRP A 122 0.38 5.47 -17.20
CA TRP A 122 -0.32 6.27 -16.18
C TRP A 122 0.53 7.46 -15.73
N SER A 123 0.60 8.50 -16.57
CA SER A 123 1.45 9.68 -16.32
C SER A 123 1.19 10.36 -14.97
N LYS A 124 -0.08 10.44 -14.53
CA LYS A 124 -0.46 10.99 -13.21
C LYS A 124 0.13 10.20 -12.03
N LEU A 125 0.29 8.89 -12.17
CA LEU A 125 0.90 8.04 -11.13
C LEU A 125 2.37 8.41 -10.92
N SER A 126 3.06 8.88 -11.96
CA SER A 126 4.47 9.31 -11.86
C SER A 126 4.69 10.50 -10.94
N SER A 127 3.76 11.44 -10.93
CA SER A 127 3.80 12.62 -10.07
C SER A 127 3.16 12.36 -8.70
N GLY A 128 2.39 11.28 -8.58
CA GLY A 128 1.68 10.92 -7.34
C GLY A 128 2.51 10.12 -6.34
N ILE A 129 3.59 9.45 -6.78
CA ILE A 129 4.46 8.67 -5.90
C ILE A 129 5.67 9.48 -5.46
N TYR A 130 5.83 9.63 -4.15
CA TYR A 130 6.92 10.37 -3.49
C TYR A 130 7.33 9.67 -2.18
N ASP A 131 8.45 10.09 -1.59
CA ASP A 131 8.90 9.59 -0.29
C ASP A 131 8.11 10.28 0.83
N ILE A 132 7.32 9.50 1.58
CA ILE A 132 6.56 9.99 2.75
C ILE A 132 7.52 10.14 3.94
N GLU A 133 7.37 11.23 4.71
CA GLU A 133 8.15 11.41 5.95
C GLU A 133 7.89 10.24 6.92
N ALA A 134 8.95 9.75 7.56
CA ALA A 134 8.86 8.56 8.43
C ALA A 134 7.79 8.70 9.53
N LYS A 135 7.65 9.89 10.13
CA LYS A 135 6.63 10.16 11.14
C LYS A 135 5.22 10.06 10.56
N ASP A 136 4.96 10.74 9.45
CA ASP A 136 3.65 10.70 8.78
C ASP A 136 3.29 9.27 8.35
N LEU A 137 4.29 8.50 7.89
CA LEU A 137 4.10 7.09 7.53
C LEU A 137 3.73 6.23 8.74
N ILE A 138 4.36 6.44 9.89
CA ILE A 138 4.02 5.74 11.15
C ILE A 138 2.58 6.08 11.57
N ASP A 139 2.19 7.35 11.51
CA ASP A 139 0.85 7.80 11.89
C ASP A 139 -0.20 7.21 10.93
N MET A 140 0.04 7.25 9.62
CA MET A 140 -0.84 6.63 8.62
C MET A 140 -0.95 5.11 8.78
N ASN A 141 0.16 4.42 9.04
CA ASN A 141 0.14 2.97 9.31
C ASN A 141 -0.69 2.66 10.56
N THR A 142 -0.60 3.49 11.60
CA THR A 142 -1.40 3.36 12.83
C THR A 142 -2.88 3.51 12.54
N ILE A 143 -3.27 4.54 11.79
CA ILE A 143 -4.66 4.75 11.36
C ILE A 143 -5.15 3.57 10.52
N TYR A 144 -4.38 3.15 9.52
CA TYR A 144 -4.76 2.04 8.64
C TYR A 144 -4.97 0.73 9.40
N ASN A 145 -4.08 0.41 10.34
CA ASN A 145 -4.20 -0.76 11.19
C ASN A 145 -5.43 -0.68 12.10
N LEU A 146 -5.72 0.49 12.66
CA LEU A 146 -6.94 0.71 13.45
C LEU A 146 -8.19 0.40 12.64
N TYR A 147 -8.31 0.92 11.42
CA TYR A 147 -9.47 0.66 10.56
C TYR A 147 -9.57 -0.81 10.15
N LYS A 148 -8.44 -1.46 9.84
CA LYS A 148 -8.41 -2.88 9.51
C LYS A 148 -8.85 -3.75 10.68
N ASN A 149 -8.34 -3.47 11.88
CA ASN A 149 -8.75 -4.17 13.12
C ASN A 149 -10.24 -3.94 13.42
N PHE A 150 -10.72 -2.70 13.26
CA PHE A 150 -12.11 -2.35 13.49
C PHE A 150 -13.06 -3.04 12.51
N LYS A 151 -12.69 -3.10 11.21
CA LYS A 151 -13.45 -3.82 10.19
C LYS A 151 -13.63 -5.30 10.57
N VAL A 152 -12.53 -5.99 10.88
CA VAL A 152 -12.57 -7.42 11.23
C VAL A 152 -13.37 -7.63 12.53
N PHE A 153 -13.19 -6.76 13.53
CA PHE A 153 -14.00 -6.79 14.75
C PHE A 153 -15.50 -6.66 14.43
N ASN A 154 -15.89 -5.66 13.64
CA ASN A 154 -17.28 -5.38 13.29
C ASN A 154 -17.93 -6.49 12.44
N GLU A 155 -17.16 -7.19 11.61
CA GLU A 155 -17.62 -8.39 10.90
C GLU A 155 -17.86 -9.55 11.88
N LYS A 156 -16.89 -9.78 12.77
CA LYS A 156 -16.90 -10.87 13.74
C LYS A 156 -18.02 -10.78 14.77
N ILE A 157 -18.31 -9.60 15.32
CA ILE A 157 -19.39 -9.43 16.29
C ILE A 157 -20.80 -9.70 15.71
N LYS A 158 -20.92 -9.76 14.38
CA LYS A 158 -22.19 -10.06 13.68
C LYS A 158 -22.32 -11.54 13.33
N GLU A 159 -21.31 -12.37 13.60
CA GLU A 159 -21.37 -13.81 13.36
C GLU A 159 -22.41 -14.47 14.28
N SER A 160 -23.12 -15.48 13.75
CA SER A 160 -24.15 -16.21 14.50
C SER A 160 -23.59 -17.10 15.61
N THR A 161 -22.29 -17.42 15.56
CA THR A 161 -21.58 -18.22 16.56
C THR A 161 -20.45 -17.39 17.16
N PRO A 162 -20.68 -16.74 18.31
CA PRO A 162 -19.70 -15.87 18.93
C PRO A 162 -18.42 -16.62 19.33
N LYS A 163 -17.28 -16.09 18.91
CA LYS A 163 -15.93 -16.50 19.33
C LYS A 163 -15.25 -15.38 20.09
N GLU A 164 -15.72 -15.14 21.31
CA GLU A 164 -15.35 -13.99 22.15
C GLU A 164 -13.83 -13.77 22.24
N GLU A 165 -13.05 -14.84 22.41
CA GLU A 165 -11.58 -14.77 22.47
C GLU A 165 -10.95 -14.18 21.21
N GLU A 166 -11.43 -14.55 20.02
CA GLU A 166 -10.96 -14.00 18.75
C GLU A 166 -11.34 -12.51 18.64
N TYR A 167 -12.52 -12.12 19.13
CA TYR A 167 -13.04 -10.76 18.99
C TYR A 167 -12.30 -9.78 19.90
N MET A 168 -11.97 -10.26 21.10
CA MET A 168 -11.21 -9.52 22.10
C MET A 168 -9.82 -9.13 21.60
N ILE A 169 -9.20 -9.94 20.73
CA ILE A 169 -7.90 -9.60 20.11
C ILE A 169 -8.04 -8.34 19.26
N TYR A 170 -9.01 -8.30 18.35
CA TYR A 170 -9.21 -7.13 17.48
C TYR A 170 -9.66 -5.90 18.26
N ALA A 171 -10.51 -6.05 19.27
CA ALA A 171 -10.91 -4.94 20.14
C ALA A 171 -9.71 -4.34 20.90
N LYS A 172 -8.85 -5.19 21.48
CA LYS A 172 -7.62 -4.75 22.15
C LYS A 172 -6.67 -4.04 21.19
N ASN A 173 -6.50 -4.58 19.97
CA ASN A 173 -5.67 -3.94 18.96
C ASN A 173 -6.20 -2.55 18.57
N CYS A 174 -7.52 -2.40 18.39
CA CYS A 174 -8.13 -1.08 18.13
C CYS A 174 -7.80 -0.06 19.24
N VAL A 175 -7.91 -0.46 20.52
CA VAL A 175 -7.58 0.40 21.66
C VAL A 175 -6.10 0.76 21.67
N GLN A 176 -5.22 -0.22 21.42
CA GLN A 176 -3.78 -0.01 21.38
C GLN A 176 -3.36 0.92 20.24
N ASP A 177 -3.95 0.77 19.04
CA ASP A 177 -3.65 1.63 17.91
C ASP A 177 -4.17 3.05 18.15
N TYR A 178 -5.36 3.20 18.75
CA TYR A 178 -5.89 4.52 19.12
C TYR A 178 -5.02 5.24 20.16
N GLN A 179 -4.39 4.52 21.08
CA GLN A 179 -3.49 5.07 22.10
C GLN A 179 -2.14 5.56 21.55
N LYS A 180 -1.76 5.15 20.33
CA LYS A 180 -0.52 5.57 19.66
C LYS A 180 -0.68 6.86 18.86
N LEU A 181 -1.93 7.24 18.55
CA LEU A 181 -2.30 8.49 17.88
C LEU A 181 -2.32 9.66 18.88
#